data_AF-A0A443SFZ1-F1
#
_entry.id   AF-A0A443SFZ1-F1
#
_cell.length_a   1.000
_cell.length_b   1.000
_cell.length_c   1.000
_cell.angle_alpha   90.00
_cell.angle_beta   90.00
_cell.angle_gamma   90.00
#
_symmetry.space_group_name_H-M   'P 1'
#
loop_
_entity.id
_entity.type
_entity.pdbx_description
1 polymer ?
#
loop_
_entity_poly.entity_id
_entity_poly.type
_entity_poly.pdbx_seq_one_letter_code
_entity_poly.pdbx_strand_id
1 'polypeptide(L)'
;MFERVYVKHSNYGSSLMEVFKGLAQEARICIANTESVNNNDEDGTVDEVFKSLLKYSSTARVVACFCEGMTVRNILKAIRRWNATGELLLVGSDGWSDRPDVVEGFEHEAVGGISVRIDSPYVQEFDSYYFNLNPENNTRNPWFQEFWEFKFNCSLPLKTRSEATRMQSLNQYNRTCTGLSKFVASLIIACIYCRQQQIYNSHAIRVT
;
A
#
# COMPACT_ATOMS: atom_id res chain seq x y z
N MET A 1 2.73 -14.53 -31.83
CA MET A 1 2.63 -15.19 -30.52
C MET A 1 1.98 -14.17 -29.61
N PHE A 2 0.78 -14.43 -29.10
CA PHE A 2 0.07 -13.48 -28.23
C PHE A 2 0.58 -13.66 -26.80
N GLU A 3 1.06 -12.59 -26.19
CA GLU A 3 1.40 -12.60 -24.77
C GLU A 3 0.11 -12.77 -23.96
N ARG A 4 0.11 -13.74 -23.05
CA ARG A 4 -1.04 -14.05 -22.22
C ARG A 4 -0.82 -13.56 -20.80
N VAL A 5 -1.75 -12.75 -20.31
CA VAL A 5 -1.68 -12.16 -18.97
C VAL A 5 -2.87 -12.65 -18.15
N TYR A 6 -2.61 -12.93 -16.88
CA TYR A 6 -3.65 -13.08 -15.88
C TYR A 6 -4.02 -11.75 -15.29
N VAL A 7 -5.30 -11.59 -15.01
CA VAL A 7 -5.85 -10.29 -14.76
C VAL A 7 -6.67 -10.38 -13.48
N LYS A 8 -6.16 -9.77 -12.41
CA LYS A 8 -6.75 -9.85 -11.07
C LYS A 8 -7.13 -8.47 -10.57
N HIS A 9 -8.29 -8.35 -9.94
CA HIS A 9 -8.69 -7.11 -9.29
C HIS A 9 -9.35 -7.33 -7.93
N SER A 10 -9.27 -6.32 -7.07
CA SER A 10 -10.16 -6.14 -5.93
C SER A 10 -11.30 -5.19 -6.30
N ASN A 11 -12.21 -4.89 -5.37
CA ASN A 11 -13.23 -3.85 -5.57
C ASN A 11 -12.62 -2.49 -5.95
N TYR A 12 -11.45 -2.15 -5.37
CA TYR A 12 -10.68 -0.94 -5.70
C TYR A 12 -10.21 -0.91 -7.16
N GLY A 13 -9.78 -2.06 -7.69
CA GLY A 13 -9.22 -2.16 -9.04
C GLY A 13 -10.24 -2.42 -10.15
N SER A 14 -11.54 -2.51 -9.85
CA SER A 14 -12.56 -2.91 -10.83
C SER A 14 -12.66 -1.95 -12.03
N SER A 15 -12.55 -0.64 -11.82
CA SER A 15 -12.55 0.34 -12.92
C SER A 15 -11.25 0.32 -13.73
N LEU A 16 -10.09 0.17 -13.07
CA LEU A 16 -8.79 0.05 -13.75
C LEU A 16 -8.71 -1.22 -14.60
N MET A 17 -9.31 -2.29 -14.08
CA MET A 17 -9.44 -3.57 -14.74
C MET A 17 -10.20 -3.45 -16.07
N GLU A 18 -11.33 -2.76 -16.06
CA GLU A 18 -12.15 -2.55 -17.25
C GLU A 18 -11.38 -1.77 -18.33
N VAL A 19 -10.68 -0.70 -17.92
CA VAL A 19 -9.81 0.07 -18.82
C VAL A 19 -8.66 -0.78 -19.36
N PHE A 20 -8.01 -1.58 -18.51
CA PHE A 20 -6.92 -2.46 -18.92
C PHE A 20 -7.37 -3.47 -19.97
N LYS A 21 -8.59 -4.03 -19.85
CA LYS A 21 -9.13 -4.97 -20.85
C LYS A 21 -9.23 -4.33 -22.24
N GLY A 22 -9.71 -3.09 -22.32
CA GLY A 22 -9.78 -2.35 -23.59
C GLY A 22 -8.39 -2.11 -24.19
N LEU A 23 -7.46 -1.59 -23.38
CA LEU A 23 -6.10 -1.32 -23.82
C LEU A 23 -5.32 -2.59 -24.20
N ALA A 24 -5.51 -3.68 -23.46
CA ALA A 24 -4.91 -4.98 -23.77
C ALA A 24 -5.39 -5.49 -25.14
N GLN A 25 -6.68 -5.34 -25.44
CA GLN A 25 -7.23 -5.72 -26.74
C GLN A 25 -6.62 -4.88 -27.89
N GLU A 26 -6.49 -3.56 -27.70
CA GLU A 26 -5.84 -2.67 -28.67
C GLU A 26 -4.37 -3.02 -28.89
N ALA A 27 -3.65 -3.35 -27.80
CA ALA A 27 -2.25 -3.78 -27.82
C ALA A 27 -2.05 -5.23 -28.28
N ARG A 28 -3.13 -5.96 -28.61
CA ARG A 28 -3.10 -7.39 -28.99
C ARG A 28 -2.49 -8.29 -27.90
N ILE A 29 -2.77 -7.97 -26.64
CA ILE A 29 -2.46 -8.79 -25.47
C ILE A 29 -3.68 -9.67 -25.19
N CYS A 30 -3.46 -10.98 -25.03
CA CYS A 30 -4.53 -11.90 -24.68
C CYS A 30 -4.68 -12.01 -23.16
N ILE A 31 -5.91 -12.00 -22.67
CA ILE A 31 -6.20 -12.26 -21.26
C ILE A 31 -6.52 -13.74 -21.13
N ALA A 32 -5.70 -14.49 -20.39
CA ALA A 32 -5.88 -15.93 -20.23
C ALA A 32 -7.05 -16.25 -19.29
N ASN A 33 -7.14 -15.50 -18.20
CA ASN A 33 -8.21 -15.61 -17.22
C ASN A 33 -8.36 -14.29 -16.43
N THR A 34 -9.57 -14.02 -15.95
CA THR A 34 -9.85 -12.89 -15.05
C THR A 34 -10.44 -13.41 -13.75
N GLU A 35 -9.87 -13.02 -12.60
CA GLU A 35 -10.29 -13.46 -11.28
C GLU A 35 -10.45 -12.26 -10.34
N SER A 36 -11.43 -12.30 -9.43
CA SER A 36 -11.66 -11.26 -8.42
C SER A 36 -11.38 -11.80 -7.03
N VAL A 37 -10.61 -11.05 -6.22
CA VAL A 37 -10.34 -11.39 -4.80
C VAL A 37 -10.38 -10.12 -3.96
N ASN A 38 -10.99 -10.21 -2.79
CA ASN A 38 -11.03 -9.15 -1.80
C ASN A 38 -9.97 -9.35 -0.71
N ASN A 39 -9.62 -8.27 -0.02
CA ASN A 39 -8.64 -8.31 1.08
C ASN A 39 -9.06 -9.23 2.23
N ASN A 40 -10.37 -9.41 2.42
CA ASN A 40 -10.96 -10.18 3.53
C ASN A 40 -11.27 -11.63 3.15
N ASP A 41 -10.94 -12.05 1.92
CA ASP A 41 -11.17 -13.43 1.50
C ASP A 41 -10.30 -14.38 2.32
N GLU A 42 -10.87 -15.52 2.71
CA GLU A 42 -10.16 -16.55 3.44
C GLU A 42 -9.06 -17.19 2.60
N ASP A 43 -8.05 -17.75 3.26
CA ASP A 43 -6.90 -18.39 2.60
C ASP A 43 -7.33 -19.47 1.58
N GLY A 44 -8.42 -20.20 1.87
CA GLY A 44 -8.98 -21.21 0.96
C GLY A 44 -9.46 -20.62 -0.38
N THR A 45 -10.17 -19.49 -0.34
CA THR A 45 -10.64 -18.79 -1.55
C THR A 45 -9.46 -18.28 -2.38
N VAL A 46 -8.44 -17.72 -1.71
CA VAL A 46 -7.22 -17.25 -2.38
C VAL A 46 -6.47 -18.41 -3.03
N ASP A 47 -6.43 -19.58 -2.37
CA ASP A 47 -5.80 -20.79 -2.88
C ASP A 47 -6.55 -21.37 -4.10
N GLU A 48 -7.88 -21.31 -4.14
CA GLU A 48 -8.66 -21.72 -5.32
C GLU A 48 -8.36 -20.85 -6.53
N VAL A 49 -8.29 -19.53 -6.33
CA VAL A 49 -7.85 -18.60 -7.38
C VAL A 49 -6.42 -18.91 -7.79
N PHE A 50 -5.53 -19.20 -6.85
CA PHE A 50 -4.14 -19.54 -7.16
C PHE A 50 -4.02 -20.84 -7.99
N LYS A 51 -4.80 -21.88 -7.66
CA LYS A 51 -4.89 -23.11 -8.48
C LYS A 51 -5.35 -22.82 -9.91
N SER A 52 -6.34 -21.93 -10.07
CA SER A 52 -6.81 -21.47 -11.39
C SER A 52 -5.69 -20.79 -12.19
N LEU A 53 -4.86 -19.97 -11.54
CA LEU A 53 -3.68 -19.32 -12.13
C LEU A 53 -2.55 -20.29 -12.45
N LEU A 54 -2.35 -21.36 -11.68
CA LEU A 54 -1.34 -22.36 -12.03
C LEU A 54 -1.73 -23.19 -13.24
N LYS A 55 -3.04 -23.34 -13.53
CA LYS A 55 -3.53 -24.15 -14.65
C LYS A 55 -2.99 -23.69 -16.02
N TYR A 56 -2.76 -22.39 -16.22
CA TYR A 56 -2.21 -21.86 -17.48
C TYR A 56 -0.79 -21.33 -17.36
N SER A 57 -0.05 -21.67 -16.28
CA SER A 57 1.32 -21.19 -16.04
C SER A 57 2.30 -21.49 -17.18
N SER A 58 2.02 -22.55 -17.97
CA SER A 58 2.79 -22.92 -19.17
C SER A 58 2.58 -21.96 -20.36
N THR A 59 1.52 -21.16 -20.35
CA THR A 59 1.16 -20.25 -21.45
C THR A 59 1.08 -18.79 -21.03
N ALA A 60 0.93 -18.51 -19.74
CA ALA A 60 0.82 -17.19 -19.14
C ALA A 60 1.58 -17.20 -17.81
N ARG A 61 2.61 -16.37 -17.68
CA ARG A 61 3.40 -16.24 -16.43
C ARG A 61 3.20 -14.89 -15.74
N VAL A 62 2.70 -13.90 -16.48
CA VAL A 62 2.48 -12.55 -15.96
C VAL A 62 1.09 -12.43 -15.36
N VAL A 63 1.00 -11.89 -14.15
CA VAL A 63 -0.25 -11.59 -13.44
C VAL A 63 -0.34 -10.09 -13.21
N ALA A 64 -1.16 -9.41 -14.01
CA ALA A 64 -1.57 -8.03 -13.79
C ALA A 64 -2.56 -7.96 -12.61
N CYS A 65 -2.15 -7.38 -11.48
CA CYS A 65 -2.94 -7.25 -10.26
C CYS A 65 -3.31 -5.80 -9.99
N PHE A 66 -4.55 -5.42 -10.30
CA PHE A 66 -5.16 -4.15 -9.89
C PHE A 66 -5.73 -4.33 -8.48
N CYS A 67 -4.82 -4.44 -7.52
CA CYS A 67 -5.09 -4.99 -6.20
C CYS A 67 -4.59 -4.02 -5.13
N GLU A 68 -5.25 -4.02 -3.97
CA GLU A 68 -4.71 -3.34 -2.81
C GLU A 68 -3.55 -4.15 -2.20
N GLY A 69 -2.66 -3.49 -1.45
CA GLY A 69 -1.47 -4.10 -0.86
C GLY A 69 -1.74 -5.38 -0.08
N MET A 70 -2.81 -5.43 0.72
CA MET A 70 -3.15 -6.64 1.48
C MET A 70 -3.60 -7.81 0.59
N THR A 71 -4.29 -7.55 -0.52
CA THR A 71 -4.59 -8.59 -1.52
C THR A 71 -3.29 -9.15 -2.12
N VAL A 72 -2.32 -8.29 -2.44
CA VAL A 72 -1.01 -8.72 -2.96
C VAL A 72 -0.27 -9.56 -1.92
N ARG A 73 -0.27 -9.14 -0.65
CA ARG A 73 0.32 -9.91 0.46
C ARG A 73 -0.30 -11.31 0.59
N ASN A 74 -1.62 -11.43 0.43
CA ASN A 74 -2.30 -12.72 0.46
C ASN A 74 -1.93 -13.61 -0.74
N ILE A 75 -1.66 -13.02 -1.91
CA ILE A 75 -1.13 -13.76 -3.06
C ILE A 75 0.29 -14.27 -2.78
N LEU A 76 1.16 -13.44 -2.21
CA LEU A 76 2.52 -13.85 -1.83
C LEU A 76 2.50 -15.00 -0.81
N LYS A 77 1.59 -14.96 0.16
CA LYS A 77 1.34 -16.08 1.08
C LYS A 77 0.93 -17.35 0.34
N ALA A 78 0.01 -17.26 -0.63
CA ALA A 78 -0.40 -18.40 -1.44
C ALA A 78 0.78 -18.96 -2.26
N ILE A 79 1.58 -18.11 -2.91
CA ILE A 79 2.79 -18.53 -3.64
C ILE A 79 3.71 -19.37 -2.76
N ARG A 80 3.94 -18.92 -1.51
CA ARG A 80 4.73 -19.69 -0.53
C ARG A 80 4.07 -21.01 -0.15
N ARG A 81 2.78 -21.01 0.20
CA ARG A 81 2.04 -22.24 0.56
C ARG A 81 2.09 -23.29 -0.54
N TRP A 82 2.06 -22.86 -1.80
CA TRP A 82 2.08 -23.70 -2.99
C TRP A 82 3.48 -24.01 -3.53
N ASN A 83 4.56 -23.53 -2.87
CA ASN A 83 5.94 -23.65 -3.34
C ASN A 83 6.14 -23.18 -4.80
N ALA A 84 5.39 -22.17 -5.23
CA ALA A 84 5.36 -21.70 -6.62
C ALA A 84 6.21 -20.44 -6.84
N THR A 85 7.29 -20.27 -6.07
CA THR A 85 8.13 -19.07 -6.16
C THR A 85 8.85 -19.04 -7.51
N GLY A 86 8.79 -17.89 -8.21
CA GLY A 86 9.40 -17.72 -9.53
C GLY A 86 8.56 -18.27 -10.71
N GLU A 87 7.44 -18.93 -10.43
CA GLU A 87 6.52 -19.41 -11.47
C GLU A 87 5.75 -18.26 -12.13
N LEU A 88 5.33 -17.30 -11.31
CA LEU A 88 4.52 -16.15 -11.71
C LEU A 88 5.27 -14.83 -11.50
N LEU A 89 5.07 -13.88 -12.43
CA LEU A 89 5.55 -12.52 -12.35
C LEU A 89 4.38 -11.59 -12.02
N LEU A 90 4.42 -10.93 -10.87
CA LEU A 90 3.39 -9.98 -10.47
C LEU A 90 3.64 -8.61 -11.11
N VAL A 91 2.65 -8.05 -11.79
CA VAL A 91 2.63 -6.67 -12.26
C VAL A 91 1.48 -5.97 -11.56
N GLY A 92 1.74 -5.17 -10.54
CA GLY A 92 0.67 -4.55 -9.74
C GLY A 92 0.48 -3.06 -9.98
N SER A 93 -0.70 -2.57 -9.60
CA SER A 93 -0.96 -1.13 -9.47
C SER A 93 -0.20 -0.51 -8.29
N ASP A 94 -0.46 0.75 -8.00
CA ASP A 94 0.09 1.51 -6.87
C ASP A 94 -0.24 0.96 -5.49
N GLY A 95 -1.18 0.02 -5.39
CA GLY A 95 -1.64 -0.55 -4.13
C GLY A 95 -0.57 -1.26 -3.28
N TRP A 96 0.54 -1.70 -3.88
CA TRP A 96 1.64 -2.36 -3.17
C TRP A 96 3.03 -1.75 -3.39
N SER A 97 3.13 -0.70 -4.22
CA SER A 97 4.37 -0.27 -4.87
C SER A 97 5.60 -0.17 -3.97
N ASP A 98 5.78 0.94 -3.25
CA ASP A 98 6.91 1.16 -2.33
C ASP A 98 6.53 0.80 -0.89
N ARG A 99 5.58 -0.13 -0.72
CA ARG A 99 5.02 -0.52 0.58
C ARG A 99 5.79 -1.71 1.15
N PRO A 100 6.77 -1.49 2.05
CA PRO A 100 7.55 -2.59 2.62
C PRO A 100 6.67 -3.56 3.43
N ASP A 101 5.62 -3.07 4.07
CA ASP A 101 4.69 -3.87 4.88
C ASP A 101 3.94 -4.93 4.05
N VAL A 102 3.82 -4.75 2.73
CA VAL A 102 3.21 -5.75 1.85
C VAL A 102 4.15 -6.93 1.61
N VAL A 103 5.43 -6.66 1.39
CA VAL A 103 6.43 -7.67 1.04
C VAL A 103 7.21 -8.22 2.24
N GLU A 104 7.14 -7.57 3.40
CA GLU A 104 7.88 -7.97 4.60
C GLU A 104 7.60 -9.42 4.98
N GLY A 105 8.66 -10.23 5.01
CA GLY A 105 8.63 -11.67 5.27
C GLY A 105 8.27 -12.53 4.06
N PHE A 106 8.03 -11.96 2.88
CA PHE A 106 7.72 -12.62 1.59
C PHE A 106 8.60 -12.09 0.45
N GLU A 107 9.79 -11.62 0.77
CA GLU A 107 10.70 -10.98 -0.18
C GLU A 107 11.08 -11.94 -1.30
N HIS A 108 11.32 -13.21 -0.98
CA HIS A 108 11.68 -14.25 -1.95
C HIS A 108 10.55 -14.51 -2.96
N GLU A 109 9.31 -14.50 -2.52
CA GLU A 109 8.12 -14.66 -3.37
C GLU A 109 7.81 -13.40 -4.20
N ALA A 110 8.21 -12.23 -3.73
CA ALA A 110 7.99 -10.95 -4.41
C ALA A 110 9.07 -10.62 -5.47
N VAL A 111 10.17 -11.38 -5.51
CA VAL A 111 11.29 -11.12 -6.45
C VAL A 111 10.81 -11.06 -7.89
N GLY A 112 11.24 -10.01 -8.60
CA GLY A 112 10.92 -9.77 -10.00
C GLY A 112 9.55 -9.15 -10.23
N GLY A 113 8.73 -8.97 -9.19
CA GLY A 113 7.49 -8.23 -9.29
C GLY A 113 7.73 -6.77 -9.69
N ILE A 114 6.83 -6.25 -10.52
CA ILE A 114 6.85 -4.89 -11.04
C ILE A 114 5.61 -4.16 -10.50
N SER A 115 5.77 -2.93 -10.07
CA SER A 115 4.66 -2.08 -9.67
C SER A 115 4.77 -0.70 -10.28
N VAL A 116 3.65 0.00 -10.35
CA VAL A 116 3.62 1.42 -10.72
C VAL A 116 3.35 2.26 -9.48
N ARG A 117 3.97 3.43 -9.37
CA ARG A 117 3.59 4.46 -8.42
C ARG A 117 3.40 5.79 -9.11
N ILE A 118 2.59 6.62 -8.49
CA ILE A 118 2.53 8.04 -8.83
C ILE A 118 3.90 8.65 -8.49
N ASP A 119 4.46 9.42 -9.43
CA ASP A 119 5.67 10.15 -9.12
C ASP A 119 5.37 11.23 -8.07
N SER A 120 5.95 11.05 -6.90
CA SER A 120 5.89 12.00 -5.80
C SER A 120 7.31 12.42 -5.47
N PRO A 121 7.72 13.64 -5.84
CA PRO A 121 9.00 14.17 -5.42
C PRO A 121 9.01 14.40 -3.91
N TYR A 122 10.18 14.21 -3.32
CA TYR A 122 10.40 14.48 -1.91
C TYR A 122 10.41 16.00 -1.65
N VAL A 123 9.72 16.44 -0.60
CA VAL A 123 9.61 17.85 -0.21
C VAL A 123 10.38 18.07 1.08
N GLN A 124 11.63 18.51 0.96
CA GLN A 124 12.57 18.63 2.08
C GLN A 124 12.11 19.62 3.16
N GLU A 125 11.39 20.67 2.78
CA GLU A 125 10.86 21.69 3.69
C GLU A 125 9.78 21.11 4.61
N PHE A 126 9.03 20.11 4.13
CA PHE A 126 8.01 19.49 4.95
C PHE A 126 8.63 18.71 6.11
N ASP A 127 9.72 18.01 5.90
CA ASP A 127 10.41 17.28 6.97
C ASP A 127 10.86 18.24 8.07
N SER A 128 11.37 19.42 7.70
CA SER A 128 11.74 20.46 8.67
C SER A 128 10.52 20.96 9.47
N TYR A 129 9.37 21.18 8.81
CA TYR A 129 8.13 21.54 9.51
C TYR A 129 7.64 20.39 10.42
N TYR A 130 7.57 19.18 9.90
CA TYR A 130 6.95 18.02 10.53
C TYR A 130 7.78 17.47 11.69
N PHE A 131 9.11 17.41 11.56
CA PHE A 131 9.99 16.97 12.64
C PHE A 131 10.09 17.98 13.79
N ASN A 132 9.70 19.23 13.56
CA ASN A 132 9.60 20.24 14.62
C ASN A 132 8.23 20.22 15.33
N LEU A 133 7.25 19.44 14.89
CA LEU A 133 5.97 19.30 15.58
C LEU A 133 6.13 18.48 16.86
N ASN A 134 5.52 18.97 17.95
CA ASN A 134 5.42 18.27 19.21
C ASN A 134 4.05 18.52 19.86
N PRO A 135 3.64 17.71 20.85
CA PRO A 135 2.32 17.83 21.47
C PRO A 135 2.06 19.17 22.17
N GLU A 136 3.10 19.95 22.46
CA GLU A 136 2.99 21.27 23.10
C GLU A 136 2.78 22.39 22.08
N ASN A 137 3.40 22.31 20.90
CA ASN A 137 3.34 23.36 19.88
C ASN A 137 2.23 23.15 18.84
N ASN A 138 1.73 21.92 18.69
CA ASN A 138 0.72 21.59 17.69
C ASN A 138 -0.69 21.58 18.30
N THR A 139 -1.23 22.77 18.57
CA THR A 139 -2.59 22.96 19.11
C THR A 139 -3.67 22.94 18.03
N ARG A 140 -3.29 23.02 16.75
CA ARG A 140 -4.23 23.09 15.62
C ARG A 140 -4.88 21.75 15.31
N ASN A 141 -4.15 20.65 15.48
CA ASN A 141 -4.66 19.31 15.19
C ASN A 141 -5.17 18.65 16.48
N PRO A 142 -6.49 18.52 16.68
CA PRO A 142 -7.05 17.99 17.93
C PRO A 142 -6.67 16.52 18.18
N TRP A 143 -6.38 15.74 17.14
CA TRP A 143 -6.00 14.32 17.24
C TRP A 143 -4.49 14.11 17.42
N PHE A 144 -3.68 15.16 17.41
CA PHE A 144 -2.22 15.02 17.41
C PHE A 144 -1.68 14.42 18.71
N GLN A 145 -2.31 14.75 19.84
CA GLN A 145 -1.94 14.22 21.15
C GLN A 145 -2.23 12.72 21.23
N GLU A 146 -3.42 12.30 20.80
CA GLU A 146 -3.84 10.90 20.75
C GLU A 146 -2.94 10.08 19.81
N PHE A 147 -2.67 10.62 18.62
CA PHE A 147 -1.74 10.03 17.67
C PHE A 147 -0.35 9.82 18.30
N TRP A 148 0.16 10.82 19.03
CA TRP A 148 1.48 10.74 19.64
C TRP A 148 1.56 9.62 20.69
N GLU A 149 0.55 9.55 21.56
CA GLU A 149 0.45 8.52 22.59
C GLU A 149 0.38 7.12 21.97
N PHE A 150 -0.45 6.95 20.93
CA PHE A 150 -0.58 5.68 20.20
C PHE A 150 0.73 5.29 19.49
N LYS A 151 1.34 6.22 18.76
CA LYS A 151 2.53 5.97 17.93
C LYS A 151 3.74 5.57 18.76
N PHE A 152 3.93 6.21 19.92
CA PHE A 152 5.07 5.97 20.80
C PHE A 152 4.74 5.08 22.00
N ASN A 153 3.52 4.55 22.07
CA ASN A 153 3.06 3.64 23.11
C ASN A 153 3.32 4.21 24.52
N CYS A 154 3.02 5.51 24.70
CA CYS A 154 3.30 6.26 25.91
C CYS A 154 2.14 7.23 26.24
N SER A 155 2.06 7.68 27.48
CA SER A 155 1.08 8.69 27.91
C SER A 155 1.75 10.05 28.09
N LEU A 156 1.10 11.10 27.57
CA LEU A 156 1.53 12.48 27.71
C LEU A 156 1.25 13.01 29.13
N PRO A 157 2.09 13.92 29.65
CA PRO A 157 1.84 14.53 30.95
C PRO A 157 0.51 15.29 30.97
N LEU A 158 -0.18 15.27 32.12
CA LEU A 158 -1.47 15.96 32.33
C LEU A 158 -1.45 17.48 32.06
N LYS A 159 -0.26 18.10 31.99
CA LYS A 159 -0.06 19.52 31.66
C LYS A 159 -0.15 19.79 30.16
N THR A 160 0.24 18.82 29.34
CA THR A 160 0.25 18.92 27.87
C THR A 160 -1.09 18.48 27.28
N ARG A 161 -1.93 17.82 28.08
CA ARG A 161 -3.18 17.21 27.65
C ARG A 161 -4.32 18.21 27.54
N SER A 162 -5.03 18.18 26.41
CA SER A 162 -6.27 18.96 26.24
C SER A 162 -7.38 18.46 27.19
N GLU A 163 -8.34 19.33 27.53
CA GLU A 163 -9.49 18.95 28.36
C GLU A 163 -10.33 17.82 27.74
N ALA A 164 -10.40 17.74 26.41
CA ALA A 164 -11.11 16.68 25.70
C ALA A 164 -10.46 15.30 25.86
N THR A 165 -9.12 15.22 25.90
CA THR A 165 -8.38 13.94 25.97
C THR A 165 -8.19 13.44 27.41
N ARG A 166 -8.42 14.29 28.42
CA ARG A 166 -8.27 13.96 29.85
C ARG A 166 -9.13 12.80 30.33
N MET A 167 -10.31 12.62 29.74
CA MET A 167 -11.26 11.59 30.17
C MET A 167 -11.07 10.22 29.51
N GLN A 168 -10.27 10.10 28.44
CA GLN A 168 -10.26 8.89 27.60
C GLN A 168 -9.07 7.94 27.78
N SER A 169 -7.97 8.31 28.47
CA SER A 169 -6.81 7.39 28.55
C SER A 169 -6.02 7.38 29.88
N LEU A 170 -6.68 7.57 31.01
CA LEU A 170 -6.06 7.18 32.28
C LEU A 170 -5.87 5.64 32.23
N ASN A 171 -4.62 5.18 32.07
CA ASN A 171 -4.16 3.77 32.13
C ASN A 171 -3.99 2.97 30.82
N GLN A 172 -3.94 3.59 29.64
CA GLN A 172 -3.70 2.79 28.41
C GLN A 172 -2.22 2.38 28.23
N TYR A 173 -1.26 3.20 28.69
CA TYR A 173 0.17 2.97 28.50
C TYR A 173 0.96 3.16 29.80
N ASN A 174 1.88 2.24 30.10
CA ASN A 174 2.68 2.25 31.34
C ASN A 174 3.88 3.21 31.31
N ARG A 175 4.20 3.82 30.16
CA ARG A 175 5.37 4.69 29.99
C ARG A 175 4.95 6.13 29.76
N THR A 176 5.65 7.07 30.36
CA THR A 176 5.46 8.50 30.10
C THR A 176 6.29 8.94 28.90
N CYS A 177 5.71 9.76 28.01
CA CYS A 177 6.44 10.29 26.86
C CYS A 177 7.52 11.30 27.29
N THR A 178 8.73 11.19 26.77
CA THR A 178 9.87 12.08 27.07
C THR A 178 10.02 13.26 26.10
N GLY A 179 9.19 13.32 25.04
CA GLY A 179 9.19 14.42 24.06
C GLY A 179 10.31 14.38 23.01
N LEU A 180 11.24 13.41 23.07
CA LEU A 180 12.38 13.29 22.15
C LEU A 180 12.14 12.38 20.94
N SER A 181 10.95 11.83 20.81
CA SER A 181 10.64 10.87 19.75
C SER A 181 10.45 11.59 18.41
N LYS A 182 11.33 11.30 17.44
CA LYS A 182 11.25 11.86 16.08
C LYS A 182 10.30 11.04 15.21
N PHE A 183 9.61 11.71 14.30
CA PHE A 183 8.79 11.05 13.29
C PHE A 183 9.63 10.55 12.10
N VAL A 184 9.00 9.70 11.29
CA VAL A 184 9.26 9.58 9.85
C VAL A 184 7.90 9.78 9.18
N ALA A 185 7.73 10.83 8.38
CA ALA A 185 6.53 11.01 7.56
C ALA A 185 6.81 10.53 6.16
N SER A 186 5.90 9.73 5.62
CA SER A 186 5.88 9.39 4.20
C SER A 186 4.43 9.35 3.72
N LEU A 187 4.24 9.91 2.52
CA LEU A 187 3.06 9.86 1.63
C LEU A 187 1.97 10.97 1.71
N ILE A 188 1.61 11.55 2.86
CA ILE A 188 0.46 12.51 2.88
C ILE A 188 0.75 13.86 2.19
N ILE A 189 2.00 14.31 2.25
CA ILE A 189 2.46 15.62 1.75
C ILE A 189 2.44 15.67 0.23
N ALA A 190 2.78 14.52 -0.37
CA ALA A 190 2.79 14.29 -1.80
C ALA A 190 1.49 14.73 -2.44
N CYS A 191 0.34 14.36 -1.87
CA CYS A 191 -0.97 14.66 -2.43
C CYS A 191 -1.35 16.14 -2.35
N ILE A 192 -0.97 16.83 -1.25
CA ILE A 192 -1.24 18.27 -1.08
C ILE A 192 -0.37 19.08 -2.04
N TYR A 193 0.91 18.74 -2.14
CA TYR A 193 1.83 19.35 -3.11
C TYR A 193 1.45 18.99 -4.55
N CYS A 194 1.05 17.76 -4.84
CA CYS A 194 0.53 17.36 -6.16
C CYS A 194 -0.68 18.19 -6.57
N ARG A 195 -1.57 18.58 -5.66
CA ARG A 195 -2.69 19.47 -6.00
C ARG A 195 -2.21 20.87 -6.41
N GLN A 196 -1.11 21.33 -5.81
CA GLN A 196 -0.45 22.60 -6.15
C GLN A 196 0.38 22.51 -7.43
N GLN A 197 0.91 21.32 -7.75
CA GLN A 197 1.78 21.03 -8.89
C GLN A 197 1.05 20.51 -10.13
N GLN A 198 -0.17 19.98 -9.99
CA GLN A 198 -1.12 19.70 -11.08
C GLN A 198 -1.51 20.95 -11.87
N ILE A 199 -1.31 22.13 -11.29
CA ILE A 199 -1.46 23.43 -11.97
C ILE A 199 -0.27 23.69 -12.92
N TYR A 200 0.88 23.01 -12.74
CA TYR A 200 2.13 23.35 -13.43
C TYR A 200 2.78 22.26 -14.29
N ASN A 201 2.61 20.95 -14.06
CA ASN A 201 3.09 19.92 -15.01
C ASN A 201 2.46 18.52 -14.81
N SER A 202 2.33 17.82 -15.93
CA SER A 202 1.53 16.62 -16.18
C SER A 202 1.98 15.33 -15.46
N HIS A 203 0.99 14.53 -15.05
CA HIS A 203 0.97 13.08 -14.78
C HIS A 203 2.25 12.27 -15.10
N ALA A 204 3.15 12.10 -14.12
CA ALA A 204 4.28 11.17 -14.22
C ALA A 204 4.01 9.91 -13.39
N ILE A 205 4.14 8.74 -14.00
CA ILE A 205 4.09 7.41 -13.37
C ILE A 205 5.52 6.86 -13.36
N ARG A 206 5.96 6.30 -12.23
CA ARG A 206 7.23 5.55 -12.15
C ARG A 206 6.97 4.06 -12.00
N VAL A 207 7.81 3.27 -12.64
CA VAL A 207 7.84 1.81 -12.49
C VAL A 207 8.91 1.47 -11.45
N THR A 208 8.57 0.62 -10.50
CA THR A 208 9.43 0.15 -9.39
C THR A 208 9.40 -1.35 -9.28
#